data_AF-A0A970UWC7-F1
#
_entry.id   AF-A0A970UWC7-F1
#
_cell.length_a   1.000
_cell.length_b   1.000
_cell.length_c   1.000
_cell.angle_alpha   90.00
_cell.angle_beta   90.00
_cell.angle_gamma   90.00
#
_symmetry.space_group_name_H-M   'P 1'
#
loop_
_entity.id
_entity.type
_entity.pdbx_description
1 polymer ?
#
loop_
_entity_poly.entity_id
_entity_poly.type
_entity_poly.pdbx_seq_one_letter_code
_entity_poly.pdbx_strand_id
1 'polypeptide(L)'
;GHELRALMLGGFELDERKPVYPSGIKSRYTLAADGSLKNVELFTEEGAPLDLNKSYSVAMNGYAATVYDYEHNDPGTGLFRPTAESMIDYLKELKTIPSYRGEKRVEIAGN
;
A
#
# COMPACT_ATOMS: atom_id res chain seq x y z
N GLY A 1 -9.61 -3.02 7.48
CA GLY A 1 -8.73 -3.95 6.77
C GLY A 1 -9.28 -4.27 5.39
N HIS A 2 -10.57 -4.58 5.27
CA HIS A 2 -11.26 -4.75 3.99
C HIS A 2 -11.07 -3.56 3.03
N GLU A 3 -11.23 -2.33 3.52
CA GLU A 3 -11.03 -1.10 2.71
C GLU A 3 -9.60 -0.98 2.19
N LEU A 4 -8.59 -1.28 3.02
CA LEU A 4 -7.18 -1.27 2.62
C LEU A 4 -6.91 -2.31 1.51
N ARG A 5 -7.52 -3.48 1.60
CA ARG A 5 -7.44 -4.50 0.53
C ARG A 5 -8.12 -4.01 -0.74
N ALA A 6 -9.29 -3.36 -0.63
CA ALA A 6 -10.00 -2.79 -1.76
C ALA A 6 -9.17 -1.69 -2.47
N LEU A 7 -8.54 -0.79 -1.70
CA LEU A 7 -7.61 0.21 -2.22
C LEU A 7 -6.47 -0.44 -3.02
N MET A 8 -5.88 -1.52 -2.51
CA MET A 8 -4.78 -2.21 -3.22
C MET A 8 -5.23 -2.95 -4.48
N LEU A 9 -6.47 -3.43 -4.52
CA LEU A 9 -7.09 -4.02 -5.70
C LEU A 9 -7.37 -2.96 -6.77
N GLY A 10 -8.07 -1.88 -6.40
CA GLY A 10 -8.42 -0.79 -7.31
C GLY A 10 -7.20 -0.06 -7.85
N GLY A 11 -6.21 0.21 -6.98
CA GLY A 11 -4.96 0.84 -7.35
C GLY A 11 -4.16 0.07 -8.39
N PHE A 12 -4.18 -1.27 -8.35
CA PHE A 12 -3.46 -2.09 -9.33
C PHE A 12 -4.02 -1.93 -10.73
N GLU A 13 -5.33 -2.05 -10.92
CA GLU A 13 -5.94 -1.94 -12.25
C GLU A 13 -5.80 -0.52 -12.83
N LEU A 14 -5.77 0.49 -11.96
CA LEU A 14 -5.61 1.89 -12.34
C LEU A 14 -4.15 2.26 -12.67
N ASP A 15 -3.19 1.79 -11.89
CA ASP A 15 -1.77 2.15 -11.97
C ASP A 15 -0.98 1.14 -12.82
N GLU A 16 -1.35 1.05 -14.10
CA GLU A 16 -0.65 0.25 -15.12
C GLU A 16 -0.47 -1.24 -14.75
N ARG A 17 -1.37 -1.83 -13.95
CA ARG A 17 -1.24 -3.20 -13.41
C ARG A 17 0.05 -3.41 -12.63
N LYS A 18 0.44 -2.40 -11.86
CA LYS A 18 1.57 -2.46 -10.94
C LYS A 18 1.05 -2.51 -9.49
N PRO A 19 1.70 -3.30 -8.62
CA PRO A 19 1.36 -3.31 -7.20
C PRO A 19 1.55 -1.94 -6.54
N VAL A 20 0.62 -1.60 -5.66
CA VAL A 20 0.79 -0.49 -4.72
C VAL A 20 1.86 -0.90 -3.71
N TYR A 21 2.92 -0.11 -3.58
CA TYR A 21 4.01 -0.39 -2.65
C TYR A 21 3.69 0.11 -1.23
N PRO A 22 3.58 -0.77 -0.23
CA PRO A 22 3.26 -0.36 1.13
C PRO A 22 4.50 -0.10 2.01
N SER A 23 4.23 0.46 3.18
CA SER A 23 5.12 0.45 4.35
C SER A 23 4.28 0.09 5.58
N GLY A 24 4.82 -0.66 6.54
CA GLY A 24 4.07 -1.14 7.71
C GLY A 24 3.33 -2.48 7.49
N ILE A 25 3.27 -2.98 6.25
CA ILE A 25 2.68 -4.28 5.88
C ILE A 25 3.41 -4.87 4.67
N LYS A 26 3.14 -6.15 4.39
CA LYS A 26 3.51 -6.84 3.16
C LYS A 26 2.26 -7.23 2.38
N SER A 27 2.38 -7.38 1.06
CA SER A 27 1.29 -7.79 0.20
C SER A 27 1.71 -8.85 -0.81
N ARG A 28 0.77 -9.73 -1.15
CA ARG A 28 0.91 -10.68 -2.26
C ARG A 28 -0.19 -10.48 -3.27
N TYR A 29 0.19 -10.26 -4.52
CA TYR A 29 -0.70 -10.12 -5.66
C TYR A 29 -0.73 -11.44 -6.43
N THR A 30 -1.92 -12.01 -6.62
CA THR A 30 -2.09 -13.22 -7.43
C THR A 30 -2.64 -12.83 -8.79
N LEU A 31 -1.90 -13.11 -9.85
CA LEU A 31 -2.32 -12.79 -11.22
C LEU A 31 -2.89 -14.02 -11.94
N ALA A 32 -3.85 -13.78 -12.83
CA ALA A 32 -4.30 -14.75 -13.80
C ALA A 32 -3.29 -14.89 -14.96
N ALA A 33 -3.48 -15.89 -15.81
CA ALA A 33 -2.64 -16.13 -16.98
C ALA A 33 -2.70 -14.99 -18.02
N ASP A 34 -3.79 -14.21 -18.04
CA ASP A 34 -3.96 -13.02 -18.89
C ASP A 34 -3.39 -11.73 -18.25
N GLY A 35 -2.77 -11.84 -17.07
CA GLY A 35 -2.23 -10.73 -16.30
C GLY A 35 -3.25 -9.93 -15.51
N SER A 36 -4.53 -10.34 -15.48
CA SER A 36 -5.53 -9.71 -14.61
C SER A 36 -5.32 -10.06 -13.13
N LEU A 37 -5.66 -9.13 -12.23
CA LEU A 37 -5.54 -9.35 -10.80
C LEU A 37 -6.66 -10.26 -10.28
N LYS A 38 -6.30 -11.42 -9.71
CA LYS A 38 -7.27 -12.32 -9.04
C LYS A 38 -7.47 -11.99 -7.58
N ASN A 39 -6.37 -11.70 -6.87
CA ASN A 39 -6.42 -11.53 -5.43
C ASN A 39 -5.25 -10.68 -4.92
N VAL A 40 -5.49 -9.98 -3.81
CA VAL A 40 -4.47 -9.36 -2.97
C VAL A 40 -4.62 -9.91 -1.55
N GLU A 41 -3.53 -10.47 -1.02
CA GLU A 41 -3.39 -10.87 0.38
C GLU A 41 -2.52 -9.85 1.10
N LEU A 42 -2.88 -9.50 2.34
CA LEU A 42 -2.16 -8.55 3.17
C LEU A 42 -1.60 -9.27 4.40
N PHE A 43 -0.37 -8.91 4.77
CA PHE A 43 0.35 -9.48 5.89
C PHE A 43 0.97 -8.38 6.75
N THR A 44 1.17 -8.66 8.04
CA THR A 44 2.01 -7.83 8.91
C THR A 44 3.46 -7.85 8.44
N GLU A 45 4.31 -6.98 8.98
CA GLU A 45 5.75 -6.97 8.63
C GLU A 45 6.44 -8.31 8.95
N GLU A 46 5.95 -9.02 9.98
CA GLU A 46 6.41 -10.34 10.39
C GLU A 46 5.88 -11.47 9.49
N GLY A 47 4.95 -11.17 8.57
CA GLY A 47 4.38 -12.12 7.61
C GLY A 47 3.12 -12.84 8.07
N ALA A 48 2.52 -12.47 9.20
CA ALA A 48 1.23 -13.01 9.61
C ALA A 48 0.09 -12.38 8.79
N PRO A 49 -1.01 -13.09 8.46
CA PRO A 49 -2.14 -12.50 7.76
C PRO A 49 -2.71 -11.28 8.50
N LEU A 50 -3.02 -10.22 7.76
CA LEU A 50 -3.64 -9.03 8.31
C LEU A 50 -5.11 -9.31 8.66
N ASP A 51 -5.56 -8.88 9.84
CA ASP A 51 -6.95 -9.01 10.26
C ASP A 51 -7.84 -7.99 9.51
N LEU A 52 -8.58 -8.46 8.52
CA LEU A 52 -9.37 -7.57 7.67
C LEU A 52 -10.52 -6.87 8.41
N ASN A 53 -10.97 -7.41 9.55
CA ASN A 53 -12.06 -6.87 10.35
C ASN A 53 -11.61 -5.75 11.31
N LYS A 54 -10.30 -5.48 11.40
CA LYS A 54 -9.77 -4.35 12.18
C LYS A 54 -9.70 -3.05 11.38
N SER A 55 -9.86 -1.93 12.06
CA SER A 55 -9.57 -0.61 11.51
C SER A 55 -8.08 -0.30 11.64
N TYR A 56 -7.51 0.30 10.60
CA TYR A 56 -6.11 0.68 10.54
C TYR A 56 -6.02 2.14 10.10
N SER A 57 -5.17 2.91 10.78
CA SER A 57 -4.81 4.24 10.31
C SER A 57 -3.80 4.09 9.17
N VAL A 58 -4.10 4.74 8.04
CA VAL A 58 -3.26 4.70 6.83
C VAL A 58 -2.90 6.12 6.43
N ALA A 59 -1.72 6.28 5.85
CA ALA A 59 -1.30 7.52 5.24
C ALA A 59 -0.99 7.26 3.76
N MET A 60 -1.50 8.12 2.89
CA MET A 60 -1.27 8.04 1.44
C MET A 60 -1.12 9.45 0.88
N ASN A 61 -0.58 9.55 -0.34
CA ASN A 61 -0.50 10.85 -1.01
C ASN A 61 -1.91 11.29 -1.49
N GLY A 62 -2.07 12.60 -1.74
CA GLY A 62 -3.36 13.16 -2.15
C GLY A 62 -3.89 12.62 -3.49
N TYR A 63 -3.01 12.14 -4.36
CA TYR A 63 -3.39 11.50 -5.62
C TYR A 63 -4.14 10.18 -5.36
N ALA A 64 -3.55 9.27 -4.58
CA ALA A 64 -4.20 8.00 -4.22
C ALA A 64 -5.53 8.23 -3.48
N ALA A 65 -5.58 9.21 -2.58
CA ALA A 65 -6.80 9.56 -1.84
C ALA A 65 -7.94 10.10 -2.73
N THR A 66 -7.63 10.62 -3.91
CA THR A 66 -8.63 11.24 -4.81
C THR A 66 -8.96 10.38 -6.02
N VAL A 67 -7.98 9.65 -6.55
CA VAL A 67 -8.10 8.96 -7.84
C VAL A 67 -8.41 7.47 -7.67
N TYR A 68 -7.97 6.85 -6.58
CA TYR A 68 -8.25 5.42 -6.37
C TYR A 68 -9.69 5.30 -5.90
N ASP A 69 -10.51 4.65 -6.73
CA ASP A 69 -11.93 4.42 -6.43
C ASP A 69 -12.08 3.15 -5.58
N TYR A 70 -12.46 3.33 -4.32
CA TYR A 70 -12.78 2.26 -3.39
C TYR A 70 -13.78 2.75 -2.34
N GLU A 71 -14.59 1.86 -1.80
CA GLU A 71 -15.49 2.22 -0.71
C GLU A 71 -14.69 2.43 0.57
N HIS A 72 -14.82 3.61 1.18
CA HIS A 72 -14.18 3.94 2.45
C HIS A 72 -15.12 4.74 3.35
N ASN A 73 -15.20 4.36 4.63
CA ASN A 73 -16.08 5.01 5.59
C ASN A 73 -15.55 6.38 6.06
N ASP A 74 -14.23 6.53 6.12
CA ASP A 74 -13.56 7.77 6.51
C ASP A 74 -13.06 8.48 5.25
N PRO A 75 -13.51 9.71 4.94
CA PRO A 75 -12.96 10.49 3.83
C PRO A 75 -11.50 10.92 4.06
N GLY A 76 -10.96 10.69 5.24
CA GLY A 76 -9.62 11.08 5.64
C GLY A 76 -9.52 12.56 5.96
N THR A 77 -8.34 12.97 6.43
CA THR A 77 -8.02 14.37 6.70
C THR A 77 -6.76 14.75 5.95
N GLY A 78 -6.85 15.78 5.11
CA GLY A 78 -5.67 16.34 4.45
C GLY A 78 -4.72 16.93 5.49
N LEU A 79 -3.45 16.51 5.45
CA LEU A 79 -2.42 17.06 6.33
C LEU A 79 -1.85 18.39 5.83
N PHE A 80 -2.29 18.86 4.66
CA PHE A 80 -1.81 20.08 3.97
C PHE A 80 -0.28 20.20 3.90
N ARG A 81 0.39 19.04 3.88
CA ARG A 81 1.84 18.92 3.94
C ARG A 81 2.36 18.32 2.64
N PRO A 82 3.31 18.97 1.96
CA PRO A 82 3.94 18.41 0.77
C PRO A 82 4.66 17.10 1.08
N THR A 83 4.51 16.09 0.22
CA THR A 83 5.22 14.80 0.33
C THR A 83 6.74 14.99 0.44
N ALA A 84 7.30 16.00 -0.25
CA ALA A 84 8.72 16.32 -0.18
C ALA A 84 9.16 16.77 1.23
N GLU A 85 8.37 17.60 1.91
CA GLU A 85 8.68 18.03 3.29
C GLU A 85 8.54 16.87 4.28
N SER A 86 7.56 15.98 4.08
CA SER A 86 7.44 14.75 4.87
C SER A 86 8.67 13.84 4.70
N MET A 87 9.18 13.71 3.47
CA MET A 87 10.39 12.93 3.19
C MET A 87 11.63 13.56 3.81
N ILE A 88 11.81 14.88 3.69
CA ILE A 88 12.95 15.60 4.27
C ILE A 88 13.01 15.39 5.79
N ASP A 89 11.88 15.53 6.47
CA ASP A 89 11.85 15.39 7.92
C ASP A 89 12.06 13.94 8.36
N TYR A 90 11.49 12.96 7.64
CA TYR A 90 11.80 11.55 7.86
C TYR A 90 13.31 11.27 7.76
N LEU A 91 13.99 11.79 6.73
CA LEU A 91 15.43 11.59 6.56
C LEU A 91 16.26 12.29 7.66
N LYS A 92 15.85 13.49 8.10
CA LYS A 92 16.49 14.19 9.22
C LYS A 92 16.37 13.42 10.53
N GLU A 93 15.21 12.82 10.80
CA GLU A 93 14.95 12.04 12.01
C GLU A 93 15.68 10.71 12.00
N LEU A 94 15.70 10.01 10.85
CA LEU A 94 16.31 8.70 10.71
C LEU A 94 17.84 8.74 10.89
N LYS A 95 18.49 9.85 10.50
CA LYS A 95 19.94 10.13 10.58
C LYS A 95 20.85 9.18 9.78
N THR A 96 20.66 7.87 9.93
CA THR A 96 21.39 6.82 9.22
C THR A 96 20.40 6.00 8.41
N ILE A 97 20.49 6.12 7.09
CA ILE A 97 19.58 5.44 6.17
C ILE A 97 19.96 3.94 6.12
N PRO A 98 19.05 3.02 6.49
CA PRO A 98 19.31 1.60 6.37
C PRO A 98 19.37 1.20 4.89
N SER A 99 20.09 0.13 4.59
CA SER A 99 20.07 -0.44 3.24
C SER A 99 18.74 -1.15 3.01
N TYR A 100 17.95 -0.64 2.06
CA TYR A 100 16.71 -1.30 1.61
C TYR A 100 16.96 -2.32 0.49
N ARG A 101 18.22 -2.63 0.19
CA ARG A 101 18.57 -3.61 -0.86
C ARG A 101 18.04 -4.99 -0.46
N GLY A 102 17.20 -5.55 -1.32
CA GLY A 102 16.61 -6.88 -1.12
C GLY A 102 15.36 -6.90 -0.23
N GLU A 103 14.88 -5.73 0.20
CA GLU A 103 13.62 -5.62 0.94
C GLU A 103 12.44 -6.09 0.08
N LYS A 104 11.64 -7.02 0.59
CA LYS A 104 10.51 -7.62 -0.13
C LYS A 104 9.21 -7.34 0.60
N ARG A 105 8.53 -6.28 0.15
CA ARG A 105 7.21 -5.88 0.65
C ARG A 105 6.06 -6.33 -0.24
N VAL A 106 6.35 -6.56 -1.52
CA VAL A 106 5.40 -7.01 -2.52
C VAL A 106 5.89 -8.32 -3.11
N GLU A 107 5.01 -9.30 -3.14
CA GLU A 107 5.19 -10.55 -3.87
C GLU A 107 4.16 -10.61 -5.01
N ILE A 108 4.58 -11.01 -6.20
CA ILE A 108 3.67 -11.30 -7.31
C ILE A 108 3.71 -12.81 -7.53
N ALA A 109 2.61 -13.48 -7.22
CA ALA A 109 2.38 -14.87 -7.54
C ALA A 109 1.66 -14.95 -8.89
N GLY A 110 2.40 -15.24 -9.95
CA GLY A 110 1.88 -15.54 -11.28
C GLY A 110 2.14 -17.00 -11.64
N ASN A 111 1.23 -17.59 -12.40
CA ASN A 111 1.46 -18.85 -13.13
C ASN A 111 2.12 -18.53 -14.47
#